data_AF-A0A0G2FEV5-F1
#
_entry.id   AF-A0A0G2FEV5-F1
#
_cell.length_a   1.000
_cell.length_b   1.000
_cell.length_c   1.000
_cell.angle_alpha   90.00
_cell.angle_beta   90.00
_cell.angle_gamma   90.00
#
_symmetry.space_group_name_H-M   'P 1'
#
loop_
_entity.id
_entity.type
_entity.pdbx_description
1 polymer ?
#
loop_
_entity_poly.entity_id
_entity_poly.type
_entity_poly.pdbx_seq_one_letter_code
_entity_poly.pdbx_strand_id
1 'polypeptide(L)'
;MSPQAWSRLRSKEYTYALVAALVVLIYFFFWRDNSGIHAPTDFQHLFPVGGDGSAADDTSVLSTPAVVDDSGGLSLNQPMAGSAVGGSNGASSASDALSQQQQQQQQQQQGSSQPAADRPKAVIIESNMIPNLLPVMLHFATVLGPAWGMVLFTLKENWVEPLSAPFQRLQDEGRVEVRFLPEGTKLADSGSVSRFLTSPWVWEQVQDARRVLLFQSDSILCTRSEEKVENYFKYDLVGAPIAEQYGQGFNGGLSVRNPRVFLNITRTVDFASSGHEFEDQYFYAELKRAGAELPTVEAAMAFAVETMYYETPLGYHQPQRWQAAKMANIEEWCPEVKMLIGRRAQ
;
A
#
# COMPACT_ATOMS: atom_id res chain seq x y z
N MET A 1 70.56 -13.52 7.48
CA MET A 1 69.30 -14.13 7.02
C MET A 1 69.14 -13.81 5.54
N SER A 2 68.83 -14.81 4.71
CA SER A 2 68.97 -14.77 3.25
C SER A 2 67.86 -13.95 2.53
N PRO A 3 68.07 -13.51 1.28
CA PRO A 3 67.16 -12.60 0.55
C PRO A 3 65.81 -13.22 0.12
N GLN A 4 65.52 -14.47 0.47
CA GLN A 4 64.30 -15.17 0.05
C GLN A 4 63.08 -14.91 0.96
N ALA A 5 63.25 -14.24 2.11
CA ALA A 5 62.15 -14.00 3.04
C ALA A 5 61.21 -12.84 2.63
N TRP A 6 61.62 -11.97 1.70
CA TRP A 6 60.86 -10.78 1.32
C TRP A 6 59.89 -10.96 0.14
N SER A 7 59.92 -12.08 -0.58
CA SER A 7 59.03 -12.33 -1.72
C SER A 7 57.67 -12.93 -1.34
N ARG A 8 57.51 -13.44 -0.11
CA ARG A 8 56.23 -13.99 0.38
C ARG A 8 55.28 -12.94 0.95
N LEU A 9 55.73 -11.70 1.16
CA LEU A 9 54.92 -10.60 1.70
C LEU A 9 54.13 -9.81 0.64
N ARG A 10 54.18 -10.21 -0.64
CA ARG A 10 53.57 -9.46 -1.75
C ARG A 10 52.68 -10.29 -2.68
N SER A 11 52.21 -11.47 -2.23
CA SER A 11 51.15 -12.19 -2.95
C SER A 11 49.77 -11.70 -2.49
N LYS A 12 48.84 -11.50 -3.43
CA LYS A 12 47.47 -11.06 -3.17
C LYS A 12 46.76 -11.98 -2.16
N GLU A 13 47.09 -13.27 -2.18
CA GLU A 13 46.56 -14.28 -1.25
C GLU A 13 46.93 -14.01 0.21
N TYR A 14 48.12 -13.49 0.49
CA TYR A 14 48.54 -13.13 1.84
C TYR A 14 47.77 -11.91 2.36
N THR A 15 47.47 -10.97 1.45
CA THR A 15 46.66 -9.78 1.76
C THR A 15 45.22 -10.17 2.09
N TYR A 16 44.62 -11.09 1.33
CA TYR A 16 43.28 -11.60 1.61
C TYR A 16 43.21 -12.34 2.94
N ALA A 17 44.20 -13.18 3.26
CA ALA A 17 44.25 -13.88 4.54
C ALA A 17 44.36 -12.92 5.73
N LEU A 18 45.14 -11.84 5.60
CA LEU A 18 45.30 -10.82 6.65
C LEU A 18 44.01 -10.00 6.84
N VAL A 19 43.34 -9.62 5.75
CA VAL A 19 42.05 -8.90 5.83
C VAL A 19 40.96 -9.79 6.42
N ALA A 20 40.88 -11.06 6.02
CA ALA A 20 39.91 -12.01 6.57
C ALA A 20 40.13 -12.23 8.08
N ALA A 21 41.39 -12.40 8.52
CA ALA A 21 41.71 -12.53 9.94
C ALA A 21 41.35 -11.27 10.75
N LEU A 22 41.53 -10.08 10.16
CA LEU A 22 41.21 -8.81 10.79
C LEU A 22 39.69 -8.58 10.89
N VAL A 23 38.91 -9.00 9.90
CA VAL A 23 37.44 -9.00 9.94
C VAL A 23 36.91 -9.95 11.02
N VAL A 24 37.48 -11.15 11.15
CA VAL A 24 37.10 -12.10 12.20
C VAL A 24 37.46 -11.56 13.59
N LEU A 25 38.62 -10.92 13.75
CA LEU A 25 39.01 -10.28 15.00
C LEU A 25 38.09 -9.11 15.38
N ILE A 26 37.73 -8.25 14.42
CA ILE A 26 36.76 -7.18 14.62
C ILE A 26 35.41 -7.77 15.03
N TYR A 27 34.92 -8.80 14.33
CA TYR A 27 33.68 -9.48 14.69
C TYR A 27 33.70 -10.03 16.12
N PHE A 28 34.80 -10.68 16.54
CA PHE A 28 34.94 -11.19 17.91
C PHE A 28 35.04 -10.09 18.97
N PHE A 29 35.71 -8.97 18.69
CA PHE A 29 35.78 -7.84 19.62
C PHE A 29 34.43 -7.12 19.76
N PHE A 30 33.73 -6.86 18.66
CA PHE A 30 32.41 -6.22 18.69
C PHE A 30 31.30 -7.14 19.22
N TRP A 31 31.41 -8.46 19.04
CA TRP A 31 30.47 -9.42 19.62
C TRP A 31 30.67 -9.59 21.14
N ARG A 32 31.91 -9.50 21.62
CA ARG A 32 32.22 -9.58 23.06
C ARG A 32 31.78 -8.34 23.85
N ASP A 33 31.77 -7.17 23.22
CA ASP A 33 31.31 -5.93 23.87
C ASP A 33 29.76 -5.78 23.87
N ASN A 34 29.04 -6.60 23.10
CA ASN A 34 27.57 -6.56 23.03
C ASN A 34 26.86 -7.69 23.81
N SER A 35 27.61 -8.50 24.56
CA SER A 35 27.06 -9.50 25.48
C SER A 35 27.21 -9.03 26.93
N GLY A 36 26.43 -8.00 27.27
CA GLY A 36 26.15 -7.64 28.66
C GLY A 36 25.34 -8.75 29.34
N ILE A 37 26.03 -9.70 29.96
CA ILE A 37 25.44 -10.70 30.86
C ILE A 37 25.00 -9.96 32.13
N HIS A 38 23.70 -9.74 32.30
CA HIS A 38 23.11 -9.55 33.62
C HIS A 38 22.55 -10.89 34.10
N ALA A 39 23.20 -11.48 35.11
CA ALA A 39 22.68 -12.61 35.86
C ALA A 39 21.50 -12.17 36.75
N PRO A 40 20.50 -13.03 36.99
CA PRO A 40 19.37 -12.71 37.85
C PRO A 40 19.75 -12.95 39.31
N THR A 41 19.65 -11.93 40.16
CA THR A 41 19.68 -12.09 41.62
C THR A 41 18.46 -11.43 42.23
N ASP A 42 17.71 -12.24 42.97
CA ASP A 42 16.83 -11.93 44.10
C ASP A 42 15.80 -10.81 43.97
N PHE A 43 14.54 -11.23 43.85
CA PHE A 43 13.45 -10.63 44.62
C PHE A 43 12.52 -11.73 45.13
N GLN A 44 12.83 -12.25 46.32
CA GLN A 44 11.82 -12.78 47.23
C GLN A 44 11.19 -11.62 48.02
N HIS A 45 9.88 -11.78 48.27
CA HIS A 45 9.00 -11.06 49.18
C HIS A 45 8.08 -9.97 48.62
N LEU A 46 6.82 -10.04 49.11
CA LEU A 46 5.64 -9.16 49.00
C LEU A 46 4.62 -9.73 47.96
N PHE A 47 3.51 -10.43 48.26
CA PHE A 47 2.54 -10.50 49.38
C PHE A 47 1.66 -11.79 49.24
N PRO A 48 0.75 -12.13 50.18
CA PRO A 48 0.40 -13.50 50.55
C PRO A 48 -0.81 -14.13 49.83
N VAL A 49 -0.88 -15.45 50.01
CA VAL A 49 -1.97 -16.38 49.72
C VAL A 49 -3.21 -16.12 50.58
N GLY A 50 -4.38 -16.32 49.96
CA GLY A 50 -5.68 -16.66 50.58
C GLY A 50 -6.76 -16.54 49.49
N GLY A 51 -7.61 -17.51 49.17
CA GLY A 51 -8.05 -18.71 49.85
C GLY A 51 -9.56 -18.82 49.66
N ASP A 52 -9.98 -19.80 48.85
CA ASP A 52 -11.27 -20.48 48.65
C ASP A 52 -12.60 -19.92 49.22
N GLY A 53 -13.66 -20.02 48.39
CA GLY A 53 -15.05 -19.91 48.83
C GLY A 53 -16.06 -20.16 47.71
N SER A 54 -16.76 -21.28 47.79
CA SER A 54 -17.69 -21.89 46.83
C SER A 54 -19.15 -21.41 46.91
N ALA A 55 -19.81 -21.44 45.75
CA ALA A 55 -21.18 -21.93 45.47
C ALA A 55 -22.46 -21.16 45.89
N ALA A 56 -23.48 -21.36 45.02
CA ALA A 56 -24.94 -21.15 45.17
C ALA A 56 -25.45 -19.71 45.04
N ASP A 57 -26.65 -19.41 44.52
CA ASP A 57 -27.65 -20.05 43.67
C ASP A 57 -28.71 -18.95 43.42
N ASP A 58 -29.36 -19.03 42.27
CA ASP A 58 -30.74 -18.64 41.95
C ASP A 58 -31.37 -17.23 42.15
N THR A 59 -32.38 -17.01 41.28
CA THR A 59 -33.53 -16.07 41.30
C THR A 59 -33.47 -14.68 40.66
N SER A 60 -34.08 -14.62 39.46
CA SER A 60 -35.16 -13.72 38.99
C SER A 60 -35.09 -12.20 39.24
N VAL A 61 -35.34 -11.38 38.20
CA VAL A 61 -36.66 -10.76 37.92
C VAL A 61 -36.61 -9.96 36.61
N LEU A 62 -37.66 -10.22 35.83
CA LEU A 62 -38.11 -9.64 34.56
C LEU A 62 -38.53 -8.17 34.70
N SER A 63 -38.27 -7.33 33.69
CA SER A 63 -39.03 -6.09 33.45
C SER A 63 -38.99 -5.67 31.97
N THR A 64 -40.05 -5.99 31.24
CA THR A 64 -40.53 -5.27 30.04
C THR A 64 -41.38 -4.07 30.47
N PRO A 65 -41.55 -3.03 29.64
CA PRO A 65 -42.68 -2.96 28.67
C PRO A 65 -42.26 -2.23 27.38
N ALA A 66 -43.03 -2.05 26.29
CA ALA A 66 -44.37 -2.40 25.84
C ALA A 66 -44.38 -2.30 24.30
N VAL A 67 -45.35 -3.01 23.72
CA VAL A 67 -45.83 -2.95 22.34
C VAL A 67 -46.63 -1.66 22.12
N VAL A 68 -46.48 -1.01 20.96
CA VAL A 68 -47.57 -0.28 20.28
C VAL A 68 -47.45 -0.55 18.78
N ASP A 69 -48.58 -0.92 18.21
CA ASP A 69 -48.82 -1.27 16.80
C ASP A 69 -49.59 -0.14 16.09
N ASP A 70 -49.49 -0.20 14.77
CA ASP A 70 -50.49 0.10 13.74
C ASP A 70 -50.67 1.50 13.11
N SER A 71 -50.80 1.40 11.79
CA SER A 71 -51.69 2.13 10.88
C SER A 71 -51.25 3.44 10.20
N GLY A 72 -50.86 3.28 8.93
CA GLY A 72 -51.69 3.68 7.78
C GLY A 72 -51.67 5.15 7.32
N GLY A 73 -51.42 5.36 6.01
CA GLY A 73 -51.69 6.66 5.38
C GLY A 73 -51.23 6.79 3.93
N LEU A 74 -52.09 6.40 2.99
CA LEU A 74 -52.04 6.65 1.55
C LEU A 74 -52.03 8.16 1.23
N SER A 75 -51.35 8.57 0.15
CA SER A 75 -51.60 9.86 -0.50
C SER A 75 -51.88 9.67 -2.00
N LEU A 76 -53.01 10.26 -2.40
CA LEU A 76 -53.69 10.13 -3.67
C LEU A 76 -53.20 11.14 -4.72
N ASN A 77 -53.36 10.74 -5.97
CA ASN A 77 -53.14 11.49 -7.20
C ASN A 77 -54.16 12.63 -7.44
N GLN A 78 -53.67 13.64 -8.19
CA GLN A 78 -54.33 14.43 -9.25
C GLN A 78 -55.33 15.56 -8.86
N PRO A 79 -55.60 16.58 -9.73
CA PRO A 79 -55.66 16.49 -11.21
C PRO A 79 -55.10 17.65 -12.08
N MET A 80 -55.19 17.36 -13.38
CA MET A 80 -54.79 18.09 -14.58
C MET A 80 -55.67 19.31 -14.95
N ALA A 81 -55.07 20.28 -15.65
CA ALA A 81 -55.65 21.19 -16.66
C ALA A 81 -54.47 21.72 -17.52
N GLY A 82 -54.52 21.98 -18.83
CA GLY A 82 -55.57 21.99 -19.85
C GLY A 82 -54.92 22.11 -21.24
N SER A 83 -55.74 21.99 -22.29
CA SER A 83 -55.40 21.81 -23.71
C SER A 83 -55.04 23.09 -24.50
N ALA A 84 -54.25 22.94 -25.60
CA ALA A 84 -54.39 23.58 -26.94
C ALA A 84 -53.13 23.26 -27.78
N VAL A 85 -53.16 22.43 -28.83
CA VAL A 85 -53.51 22.66 -30.27
C VAL A 85 -52.71 23.77 -30.97
N GLY A 86 -51.95 23.41 -32.01
CA GLY A 86 -51.44 24.31 -33.04
C GLY A 86 -50.22 23.76 -33.81
N GLY A 87 -50.43 23.24 -35.02
CA GLY A 87 -49.37 22.66 -35.86
C GLY A 87 -48.62 23.67 -36.73
N SER A 88 -47.44 23.28 -37.24
CA SER A 88 -47.06 23.35 -38.67
C SER A 88 -45.56 23.06 -38.89
N ASN A 89 -45.32 22.35 -40.00
CA ASN A 89 -44.10 22.34 -40.83
C ASN A 89 -42.81 21.71 -40.27
N GLY A 90 -42.73 20.39 -40.48
CA GLY A 90 -41.47 19.66 -40.52
C GLY A 90 -40.67 19.97 -41.77
N ALA A 91 -39.47 20.48 -41.55
CA ALA A 91 -38.31 20.32 -42.44
C ALA A 91 -37.05 20.39 -41.56
N SER A 92 -36.93 19.48 -40.59
CA SER A 92 -35.67 19.25 -39.88
C SER A 92 -34.81 18.34 -40.75
N SER A 93 -33.86 18.97 -41.43
CA SER A 93 -32.84 18.37 -42.28
C SER A 93 -32.14 17.19 -41.61
N ALA A 94 -31.73 16.19 -42.41
CA ALA A 94 -30.93 15.05 -41.96
C ALA A 94 -29.64 15.46 -41.19
N SER A 95 -29.19 16.71 -41.34
CA SER A 95 -28.13 17.32 -40.53
C SER A 95 -28.49 17.46 -39.05
N ASP A 96 -29.75 17.75 -38.70
CA ASP A 96 -30.17 17.89 -37.30
C ASP A 96 -30.16 16.52 -36.61
N ALA A 97 -30.57 15.47 -37.32
CA ALA A 97 -30.49 14.10 -36.83
C ALA A 97 -29.04 13.62 -36.67
N LEU A 98 -28.15 13.95 -37.62
CA LEU A 98 -26.72 13.64 -37.52
C LEU A 98 -26.02 14.42 -36.39
N SER A 99 -26.38 15.69 -36.19
CA SER A 99 -25.84 16.50 -35.09
C SER A 99 -26.33 16.01 -33.73
N GLN A 100 -27.58 15.56 -33.63
CA GLN A 100 -28.11 14.93 -32.41
C GLN A 100 -27.47 13.56 -32.16
N GLN A 101 -27.20 12.76 -33.21
CA GLN A 101 -26.48 11.49 -33.07
C GLN A 101 -25.02 11.70 -32.66
N GLN A 102 -24.34 12.73 -33.19
CA GLN A 102 -22.99 13.10 -32.77
C GLN A 102 -22.95 13.66 -31.34
N GLN A 103 -23.95 14.45 -30.93
CA GLN A 103 -24.06 14.90 -29.54
C GLN A 103 -24.38 13.77 -28.57
N GLN A 104 -25.22 12.80 -28.96
CA GLN A 104 -25.47 11.60 -28.15
C GLN A 104 -24.24 10.68 -28.08
N GLN A 105 -23.47 10.54 -29.16
CA GLN A 105 -22.21 9.80 -29.16
C GLN A 105 -21.11 10.50 -28.34
N GLN A 106 -21.06 11.83 -28.34
CA GLN A 106 -20.16 12.61 -27.48
C GLN A 106 -20.57 12.54 -25.99
N GLN A 107 -21.87 12.52 -25.68
CA GLN A 107 -22.36 12.31 -24.32
C GLN A 107 -22.19 10.87 -23.82
N GLN A 108 -22.15 9.87 -24.70
CA GLN A 108 -21.84 8.48 -24.34
C GLN A 108 -20.33 8.20 -24.20
N GLN A 109 -19.45 9.10 -24.68
CA GLN A 109 -18.00 9.02 -24.49
C GLN A 109 -17.47 9.82 -23.31
N GLN A 110 -18.30 10.67 -22.69
CA GLN A 110 -18.03 11.19 -21.34
C GLN A 110 -18.41 10.10 -20.33
N GLY A 111 -17.44 9.23 -20.05
CA GLY A 111 -17.57 8.24 -18.98
C GLY A 111 -18.09 8.91 -17.72
N SER A 112 -19.18 8.36 -17.16
CA SER A 112 -19.79 8.83 -15.92
C SER A 112 -18.69 9.07 -14.87
N SER A 113 -18.42 10.34 -14.55
CA SER A 113 -17.50 10.68 -13.47
C SER A 113 -18.10 10.10 -12.19
N GLN A 114 -17.51 9.00 -11.70
CA GLN A 114 -17.79 8.54 -10.35
C GLN A 114 -17.59 9.73 -9.40
N PRO A 115 -18.46 9.93 -8.39
CA PRO A 115 -18.22 10.93 -7.37
C PRO A 115 -16.77 10.82 -6.86
N ALA A 116 -16.11 11.95 -6.59
CA ALA A 116 -14.73 11.92 -6.10
C ALA A 116 -14.58 11.10 -4.79
N ALA A 117 -15.66 11.04 -4.00
CA ALA A 117 -15.79 10.14 -2.86
C ALA A 117 -16.04 8.70 -3.31
N ASP A 118 -15.33 7.74 -2.71
CA ASP A 118 -15.33 6.30 -3.05
C ASP A 118 -14.56 5.91 -4.33
N ARG A 119 -13.87 6.85 -4.97
CA ARG A 119 -12.91 6.52 -6.04
C ARG A 119 -11.67 5.82 -5.45
N PRO A 120 -11.18 4.70 -6.02
CA PRO A 120 -9.93 4.09 -5.56
C PRO A 120 -8.73 4.99 -5.90
N LYS A 121 -7.73 5.00 -5.02
CA LYS A 121 -6.56 5.89 -5.13
C LYS A 121 -5.26 5.09 -5.16
N ALA A 122 -4.43 5.34 -6.16
CA ALA A 122 -3.03 4.94 -6.13
C ALA A 122 -2.23 5.97 -5.32
N VAL A 123 -1.40 5.54 -4.39
CA VAL A 123 -0.65 6.43 -3.50
C VAL A 123 0.82 6.12 -3.62
N ILE A 124 1.61 7.16 -3.88
CA ILE A 124 3.07 7.11 -3.82
C ILE A 124 3.56 8.21 -2.87
N ILE A 125 4.51 7.86 -2.03
CA ILE A 125 5.13 8.76 -1.06
C ILE A 125 6.61 8.84 -1.43
N GLU A 126 7.03 10.01 -1.89
CA GLU A 126 8.41 10.23 -2.30
C GLU A 126 8.85 11.65 -1.91
N SER A 127 9.89 11.73 -1.10
CA SER A 127 10.39 12.97 -0.53
C SER A 127 11.25 13.78 -1.50
N ASN A 128 11.72 13.18 -2.61
CA ASN A 128 12.59 13.80 -3.59
C ASN A 128 12.16 13.52 -5.04
N MET A 129 12.43 14.44 -5.96
CA MET A 129 12.19 14.22 -7.40
C MET A 129 13.24 13.27 -8.01
N ILE A 130 13.10 11.96 -7.76
CA ILE A 130 13.96 10.92 -8.33
C ILE A 130 13.68 10.70 -9.82
N PRO A 131 14.66 10.26 -10.64
CA PRO A 131 14.52 10.25 -12.10
C PRO A 131 13.39 9.38 -12.64
N ASN A 132 13.05 8.28 -11.96
CA ASN A 132 11.98 7.36 -12.38
C ASN A 132 10.61 7.65 -11.74
N LEU A 133 10.48 8.65 -10.87
CA LEU A 133 9.21 8.95 -10.19
C LEU A 133 8.07 9.17 -11.19
N LEU A 134 8.25 10.14 -12.08
CA LEU A 134 7.23 10.47 -13.09
C LEU A 134 6.97 9.32 -14.08
N PRO A 135 7.99 8.68 -14.68
CA PRO A 135 7.77 7.52 -15.54
C PRO A 135 6.95 6.43 -14.85
N VAL A 136 7.30 6.05 -13.61
CA VAL A 136 6.57 5.02 -12.86
C VAL A 136 5.14 5.48 -12.56
N MET A 137 4.92 6.71 -12.10
CA MET A 137 3.58 7.24 -11.86
C MET A 137 2.72 7.22 -13.12
N LEU A 138 3.25 7.65 -14.26
CA LEU A 138 2.53 7.65 -15.54
C LEU A 138 2.19 6.23 -16.00
N HIS A 139 3.09 5.27 -15.75
CA HIS A 139 2.83 3.85 -16.02
C HIS A 139 1.65 3.34 -15.18
N PHE A 140 1.69 3.53 -13.86
CA PHE A 140 0.59 3.14 -12.97
C PHE A 140 -0.73 3.81 -13.38
N ALA A 141 -0.73 5.11 -13.67
CA ALA A 141 -1.92 5.83 -14.10
C ALA A 141 -2.51 5.32 -15.43
N THR A 142 -1.66 4.77 -16.30
CA THR A 142 -2.07 4.16 -17.58
C THR A 142 -2.67 2.77 -17.36
N VAL A 143 -2.00 1.91 -16.58
CA VAL A 143 -2.47 0.54 -16.29
C VAL A 143 -3.79 0.55 -15.51
N LEU A 144 -3.92 1.43 -14.52
CA LEU A 144 -5.12 1.55 -13.69
C LEU A 144 -6.30 2.23 -14.42
N GLY A 145 -6.01 3.05 -15.43
CA GLY A 145 -7.03 3.72 -16.23
C GLY A 145 -7.77 4.87 -15.51
N PRO A 146 -8.81 5.44 -16.15
CA PRO A 146 -9.46 6.67 -15.71
C PRO A 146 -10.35 6.52 -14.48
N ALA A 147 -10.68 5.29 -14.05
CA ALA A 147 -11.45 5.05 -12.83
C ALA A 147 -10.64 5.34 -11.55
N TRP A 148 -9.31 5.30 -11.61
CA TRP A 148 -8.43 5.51 -10.46
C TRP A 148 -7.96 6.94 -10.33
N GLY A 149 -7.98 7.48 -9.12
CA GLY A 149 -7.22 8.68 -8.76
C GLY A 149 -5.80 8.30 -8.35
N MET A 150 -4.89 9.26 -8.34
CA MET A 150 -3.53 9.08 -7.86
C MET A 150 -3.11 10.25 -6.98
N VAL A 151 -2.46 9.97 -5.86
CA VAL A 151 -1.91 10.98 -4.95
C VAL A 151 -0.41 10.78 -4.82
N LEU A 152 0.35 11.82 -5.15
CA LEU A 152 1.76 11.94 -4.79
C LEU A 152 1.88 12.74 -3.51
N PHE A 153 2.41 12.11 -2.46
CA PHE A 153 2.88 12.81 -1.27
C PHE A 153 4.36 13.13 -1.41
N THR A 154 4.70 14.42 -1.33
CA THR A 154 6.10 14.87 -1.46
C THR A 154 6.40 16.06 -0.54
N LEU A 155 7.69 16.39 -0.36
CA LEU A 155 8.10 17.56 0.42
C LEU A 155 7.96 18.82 -0.44
N LYS A 156 7.29 19.84 0.10
CA LYS A 156 7.07 21.12 -0.60
C LYS A 156 8.38 21.79 -1.05
N GLU A 157 9.41 21.72 -0.20
CA GLU A 157 10.75 22.26 -0.47
C GLU A 157 11.49 21.55 -1.61
N ASN A 158 11.14 20.29 -1.88
CA ASN A 158 11.75 19.48 -2.93
C ASN A 158 10.87 19.37 -4.19
N TRP A 159 9.64 19.91 -4.14
CA TRP A 159 8.72 19.86 -5.26
C TRP A 159 9.13 20.85 -6.34
N VAL A 160 9.29 20.34 -7.56
CA VAL A 160 9.46 21.13 -8.77
C VAL A 160 8.39 20.65 -9.74
N GLU A 161 7.48 21.55 -10.11
CA GLU A 161 6.41 21.23 -11.05
C GLU A 161 7.02 20.71 -12.36
N PRO A 162 6.71 19.47 -12.77
CA PRO A 162 7.34 18.88 -13.92
C PRO A 162 6.79 19.46 -15.23
N LEU A 163 7.67 19.63 -16.22
CA LEU A 163 7.29 20.02 -17.61
C LEU A 163 6.66 18.87 -18.42
N SER A 164 6.28 17.78 -17.75
CA SER A 164 5.75 16.57 -18.39
C SER A 164 4.31 16.79 -18.82
N ALA A 165 4.07 17.01 -20.12
CA ALA A 165 2.73 17.20 -20.65
C ALA A 165 1.74 16.07 -20.30
N PRO A 166 2.12 14.77 -20.30
CA PRO A 166 1.23 13.70 -19.81
C PRO A 166 0.85 13.85 -18.34
N PHE A 167 1.79 14.26 -17.49
CA PHE A 167 1.53 14.47 -16.06
C PHE A 167 0.60 15.66 -15.83
N GLN A 168 0.87 16.78 -16.50
CA GLN A 168 0.06 18.00 -16.44
C GLN A 168 -1.39 17.73 -16.87
N ARG A 169 -1.61 16.96 -17.95
CA ARG A 169 -2.98 16.55 -18.34
C ARG A 169 -3.69 15.76 -17.25
N LEU A 170 -3.00 14.84 -16.58
CA LEU A 170 -3.61 14.07 -15.48
C LEU A 170 -3.93 14.96 -14.27
N GLN A 171 -3.15 16.01 -14.01
CA GLN A 171 -3.47 16.99 -12.97
C GLN A 171 -4.68 17.86 -13.38
N ASP A 172 -4.70 18.35 -14.62
CA ASP A 172 -5.80 19.16 -15.15
C ASP A 172 -7.13 18.39 -15.16
N GLU A 173 -7.08 17.08 -15.42
CA GLU A 173 -8.22 16.16 -15.33
C GLU A 173 -8.60 15.77 -13.89
N GLY A 174 -7.85 16.22 -12.88
CA GLY A 174 -8.03 15.84 -11.47
C GLY A 174 -7.76 14.35 -11.19
N ARG A 175 -7.02 13.67 -12.07
CA ARG A 175 -6.64 12.26 -11.91
C ARG A 175 -5.38 12.08 -11.07
N VAL A 176 -4.48 13.06 -11.07
CA VAL A 176 -3.28 13.09 -10.22
C VAL A 176 -3.34 14.33 -9.34
N GLU A 177 -3.17 14.11 -8.04
CA GLU A 177 -3.06 15.17 -7.05
C GLU A 177 -1.67 15.14 -6.40
N VAL A 178 -1.08 16.31 -6.21
CA VAL A 178 0.15 16.47 -5.43
C VAL A 178 -0.22 17.05 -4.09
N ARG A 179 0.09 16.32 -3.02
CA ARG A 179 -0.11 16.74 -1.63
C ARG A 179 1.23 16.85 -0.93
N PHE A 180 1.35 17.84 -0.06
CA PHE A 180 2.59 18.05 0.67
C PHE A 180 2.61 17.28 1.98
N LEU A 181 3.73 16.61 2.24
CA LEU A 181 4.05 15.99 3.52
C LEU A 181 4.18 17.07 4.62
N PRO A 182 3.96 16.71 5.90
CA PRO A 182 4.23 17.61 7.01
C PRO A 182 5.66 18.14 6.97
N GLU A 183 5.85 19.40 7.34
CA GLU A 183 7.18 20.02 7.38
C GLU A 183 8.13 19.22 8.29
N GLY A 184 9.39 19.07 7.86
CA GLY A 184 10.40 18.31 8.59
C GLY A 184 10.24 16.79 8.55
N THR A 185 9.30 16.25 7.77
CA THR A 185 9.17 14.79 7.55
C THR A 185 10.46 14.23 6.95
N LYS A 186 11.02 13.20 7.59
CA LYS A 186 12.25 12.51 7.15
C LYS A 186 11.96 11.03 6.91
N LEU A 187 12.05 10.61 5.65
CA LEU A 187 11.84 9.22 5.20
C LEU A 187 13.15 8.67 4.63
N ALA A 188 14.19 8.62 5.46
CA ALA A 188 15.55 8.27 5.03
C ALA A 188 15.80 6.76 4.95
N ASP A 189 15.10 5.99 5.78
CA ASP A 189 15.27 4.55 5.97
C ASP A 189 13.93 3.83 6.21
N SER A 190 13.95 2.50 6.16
CA SER A 190 12.76 1.65 6.35
C SER A 190 12.06 1.87 7.70
N GLY A 191 12.81 2.15 8.77
CA GLY A 191 12.24 2.43 10.08
C GLY A 191 11.49 3.77 10.12
N SER A 192 12.03 4.80 9.49
CA SER A 192 11.39 6.11 9.36
C SER A 192 10.13 6.06 8.50
N VAL A 193 10.16 5.28 7.41
CA VAL A 193 8.98 4.98 6.60
C VAL A 193 7.94 4.24 7.41
N SER A 194 8.36 3.22 8.18
CA SER A 194 7.44 2.43 8.99
C SER A 194 6.74 3.27 10.04
N ARG A 195 7.47 4.08 10.81
CA ARG A 195 6.90 5.02 11.79
C ARG A 195 5.93 6.03 11.16
N PHE A 196 6.22 6.49 9.95
CA PHE A 196 5.35 7.44 9.27
C PHE A 196 4.05 6.78 8.79
N LEU A 197 4.14 5.60 8.17
CA LEU A 197 2.97 4.86 7.69
C LEU A 197 2.11 4.28 8.82
N THR A 198 2.67 4.04 10.01
CA THR A 198 1.88 3.67 11.20
C THR A 198 1.31 4.86 11.95
N SER A 199 1.59 6.09 11.52
CA SER A 199 0.88 7.28 12.00
C SER A 199 -0.49 7.42 11.30
N PRO A 200 -1.48 8.06 11.94
CA PRO A 200 -2.79 8.27 11.33
C PRO A 200 -2.76 9.21 10.12
N TRP A 201 -1.74 10.06 10.01
CA TRP A 201 -1.76 11.20 9.08
C TRP A 201 -2.01 10.78 7.63
N VAL A 202 -1.28 9.79 7.11
CA VAL A 202 -1.43 9.33 5.71
C VAL A 202 -2.85 8.80 5.48
N TRP A 203 -3.34 7.97 6.39
CA TRP A 203 -4.65 7.33 6.25
C TRP A 203 -5.80 8.33 6.37
N GLU A 204 -5.65 9.39 7.18
CA GLU A 204 -6.60 10.50 7.24
C GLU A 204 -6.73 11.20 5.88
N GLN A 205 -5.65 11.31 5.11
CA GLN A 205 -5.67 11.94 3.78
C GLN A 205 -6.46 11.13 2.75
N VAL A 206 -6.53 9.81 2.90
CA VAL A 206 -7.04 8.90 1.86
C VAL A 206 -8.21 8.01 2.32
N GLN A 207 -8.76 8.27 3.50
CA GLN A 207 -9.89 7.50 4.08
C GLN A 207 -11.18 7.58 3.25
N ASP A 208 -11.30 8.58 2.37
CA ASP A 208 -12.42 8.74 1.44
C ASP A 208 -12.35 7.75 0.26
N ALA A 209 -11.18 7.16 -0.01
CA ALA A 209 -10.99 6.19 -1.08
C ALA A 209 -11.66 4.85 -0.74
N ARG A 210 -12.23 4.18 -1.76
CA ARG A 210 -12.74 2.81 -1.63
C ARG A 210 -11.64 1.83 -1.24
N ARG A 211 -10.49 1.94 -1.92
CA ARG A 211 -9.26 1.20 -1.69
C ARG A 211 -8.07 2.07 -2.06
N VAL A 212 -6.95 1.81 -1.38
CA VAL A 212 -5.66 2.43 -1.69
C VAL A 212 -4.75 1.38 -2.30
N LEU A 213 -4.17 1.66 -3.46
CA LEU A 213 -2.99 0.94 -3.95
C LEU A 213 -1.76 1.76 -3.54
N LEU A 214 -1.08 1.35 -2.48
CA LEU A 214 0.20 1.93 -2.10
C LEU A 214 1.30 1.29 -2.94
N PHE A 215 2.13 2.12 -3.58
CA PHE A 215 3.24 1.64 -4.38
C PHE A 215 4.48 2.51 -4.17
N GLN A 216 5.64 1.87 -4.13
CA GLN A 216 6.94 2.53 -4.04
C GLN A 216 7.57 2.67 -5.43
N SER A 217 8.54 3.59 -5.58
CA SER A 217 9.18 3.88 -6.87
C SER A 217 9.99 2.72 -7.47
N ASP A 218 10.21 1.68 -6.69
CA ASP A 218 10.88 0.41 -7.00
C ASP A 218 9.88 -0.76 -7.09
N SER A 219 8.60 -0.45 -7.33
CA SER A 219 7.56 -1.40 -7.70
C SER A 219 6.94 -1.08 -9.06
N ILE A 220 6.34 -2.09 -9.69
CA ILE A 220 5.70 -1.96 -11.01
C ILE A 220 4.47 -2.86 -11.13
N LEU A 221 3.51 -2.45 -11.95
CA LEU A 221 2.45 -3.32 -12.49
C LEU A 221 2.83 -3.82 -13.88
N CYS A 222 2.44 -5.04 -14.24
CA CYS A 222 2.82 -5.68 -15.50
C CYS A 222 1.66 -5.60 -16.50
N THR A 223 1.84 -4.95 -17.66
CA THR A 223 0.76 -4.80 -18.65
C THR A 223 0.36 -6.12 -19.32
N ARG A 224 1.21 -7.15 -19.25
CA ARG A 224 0.91 -8.50 -19.71
C ARG A 224 0.01 -9.30 -18.77
N SER A 225 -0.19 -8.83 -17.54
CA SER A 225 -1.06 -9.52 -16.58
C SER A 225 -2.52 -9.40 -16.99
N GLU A 226 -3.26 -10.51 -16.91
CA GLU A 226 -4.71 -10.54 -17.09
C GLU A 226 -5.46 -10.15 -15.80
N GLU A 227 -4.75 -10.09 -14.68
CA GLU A 227 -5.27 -9.68 -13.39
C GLU A 227 -5.52 -8.16 -13.35
N LYS A 228 -6.47 -7.77 -12.51
CA LYS A 228 -6.76 -6.36 -12.21
C LYS A 228 -6.60 -6.11 -10.73
N VAL A 229 -6.16 -4.91 -10.35
CA VAL A 229 -6.01 -4.54 -8.94
C VAL A 229 -7.34 -4.66 -8.20
N GLU A 230 -8.45 -4.37 -8.88
CA GLU A 230 -9.82 -4.46 -8.37
C GLU A 230 -10.24 -5.88 -7.98
N ASN A 231 -9.63 -6.93 -8.57
CA ASN A 231 -9.91 -8.33 -8.21
C ASN A 231 -9.57 -8.61 -6.73
N TYR A 232 -8.73 -7.77 -6.14
CA TYR A 232 -8.24 -7.89 -4.77
C TYR A 232 -8.97 -6.97 -3.77
N PHE A 233 -9.97 -6.19 -4.21
CA PHE A 233 -10.70 -5.27 -3.34
C PHE A 233 -11.51 -5.96 -2.23
N LYS A 234 -11.73 -7.28 -2.33
CA LYS A 234 -12.34 -8.07 -1.26
C LYS A 234 -11.48 -8.18 0.00
N TYR A 235 -10.17 -7.96 -0.11
CA TYR A 235 -9.25 -8.00 1.03
C TYR A 235 -9.06 -6.62 1.66
N ASP A 236 -8.77 -6.59 2.95
CA ASP A 236 -8.37 -5.39 3.68
C ASP A 236 -6.88 -5.07 3.51
N LEU A 237 -6.07 -6.11 3.25
CA LEU A 237 -4.66 -6.00 2.87
C LEU A 237 -4.30 -7.13 1.89
N VAL A 238 -3.65 -6.78 0.79
CA VAL A 238 -2.84 -7.71 -0.01
C VAL A 238 -1.56 -7.02 -0.46
N GLY A 239 -0.47 -7.77 -0.50
CA GLY A 239 0.83 -7.38 -1.01
C GLY A 239 1.61 -8.63 -1.40
N ALA A 240 2.89 -8.50 -1.75
CA ALA A 240 3.71 -9.67 -2.03
C ALA A 240 3.92 -10.50 -0.75
N PRO A 241 3.69 -11.82 -0.73
CA PRO A 241 3.87 -12.61 0.48
C PRO A 241 5.35 -12.66 0.88
N ILE A 242 5.58 -12.55 2.19
CA ILE A 242 6.92 -12.57 2.79
C ILE A 242 7.29 -14.01 3.11
N ALA A 243 8.41 -14.49 2.57
CA ALA A 243 8.95 -15.80 2.90
C ALA A 243 9.34 -15.87 4.39
N GLU A 244 9.09 -17.03 5.02
CA GLU A 244 9.16 -17.22 6.48
C GLU A 244 10.46 -16.74 7.12
N GLN A 245 11.60 -16.90 6.43
CA GLN A 245 12.91 -16.46 6.92
C GLN A 245 13.05 -14.92 7.05
N TYR A 246 12.15 -14.15 6.44
CA TYR A 246 12.14 -12.68 6.48
C TYR A 246 10.98 -12.11 7.31
N GLY A 247 10.06 -12.97 7.77
CA GLY A 247 8.90 -12.57 8.56
C GLY A 247 7.61 -13.21 8.06
N GLN A 248 6.50 -12.52 8.29
CA GLN A 248 5.16 -13.01 7.95
C GLN A 248 4.30 -11.90 7.35
N GLY A 249 3.26 -12.32 6.62
CA GLY A 249 2.30 -11.39 6.02
C GLY A 249 2.70 -10.97 4.62
N PHE A 250 2.49 -9.70 4.31
CA PHE A 250 2.60 -9.16 2.96
C PHE A 250 3.44 -7.89 2.96
N ASN A 251 4.40 -7.80 2.05
CA ASN A 251 5.27 -6.64 1.88
C ASN A 251 4.47 -5.38 1.52
N GLY A 252 4.88 -4.25 2.10
CA GLY A 252 4.18 -2.97 1.94
C GLY A 252 4.40 -2.23 0.62
N GLY A 253 5.46 -2.53 -0.13
CA GLY A 253 5.98 -1.72 -1.23
C GLY A 253 5.18 -1.76 -2.54
N LEU A 254 4.32 -2.76 -2.69
CA LEU A 254 3.22 -2.78 -3.64
C LEU A 254 2.06 -3.49 -2.96
N SER A 255 1.02 -2.76 -2.56
CA SER A 255 -0.05 -3.33 -1.74
C SER A 255 -1.40 -2.63 -1.92
N VAL A 256 -2.49 -3.40 -1.89
CA VAL A 256 -3.85 -2.86 -1.74
C VAL A 256 -4.22 -2.86 -0.26
N ARG A 257 -4.76 -1.73 0.20
CA ARG A 257 -5.09 -1.47 1.60
C ARG A 257 -6.47 -0.86 1.72
N ASN A 258 -7.24 -1.25 2.73
CA ASN A 258 -8.47 -0.58 3.13
C ASN A 258 -8.13 0.61 4.05
N PRO A 259 -8.19 1.86 3.57
CA PRO A 259 -7.65 2.99 4.31
C PRO A 259 -8.41 3.27 5.62
N ARG A 260 -9.69 2.89 5.71
CA ARG A 260 -10.51 3.07 6.93
C ARG A 260 -10.08 2.11 8.03
N VAL A 261 -9.79 0.86 7.68
CA VAL A 261 -9.31 -0.15 8.64
C VAL A 261 -7.90 0.20 9.11
N PHE A 262 -7.02 0.62 8.19
CA PHE A 262 -5.67 1.08 8.52
C PHE A 262 -5.70 2.29 9.45
N LEU A 263 -6.52 3.30 9.13
CA LEU A 263 -6.71 4.46 10.01
C LEU A 263 -7.17 4.05 11.42
N ASN A 264 -8.14 3.13 11.52
CA ASN A 264 -8.60 2.64 12.81
C ASN A 264 -7.45 2.00 13.61
N ILE A 265 -6.67 1.10 13.00
CA ILE A 265 -5.51 0.46 13.64
C ILE A 265 -4.52 1.51 14.15
N THR A 266 -4.15 2.50 13.33
CA THR A 266 -3.19 3.56 13.74
C THR A 266 -3.69 4.44 14.89
N ARG A 267 -4.99 4.46 15.17
CA ARG A 267 -5.58 5.22 16.29
C ARG A 267 -5.72 4.40 17.57
N THR A 268 -5.77 3.07 17.45
CA THR A 268 -6.07 2.18 18.59
C THR A 268 -4.86 1.40 19.09
N VAL A 269 -3.87 1.18 18.24
CA VAL A 269 -2.68 0.40 18.57
C VAL A 269 -1.43 1.23 18.27
N ASP A 270 -0.53 1.31 19.25
CA ASP A 270 0.72 2.04 19.10
C ASP A 270 1.81 1.12 18.53
N PHE A 271 2.34 1.51 17.36
CA PHE A 271 3.42 0.80 16.68
C PHE A 271 4.66 0.62 17.56
N ALA A 272 5.05 1.63 18.34
CA ALA A 272 6.26 1.55 19.17
C ALA A 272 6.15 0.48 20.26
N SER A 273 4.93 0.23 20.75
CA SER A 273 4.63 -0.81 21.74
C SER A 273 4.35 -2.20 21.15
N SER A 274 4.23 -2.30 19.82
CA SER A 274 3.76 -3.52 19.15
C SER A 274 4.79 -4.66 19.07
N GLY A 275 6.07 -4.34 19.25
CA GLY A 275 7.18 -5.29 19.07
C GLY A 275 7.53 -5.60 17.61
N HIS A 276 6.88 -4.94 16.64
CA HIS A 276 7.20 -5.06 15.22
C HIS A 276 8.22 -4.00 14.77
N GLU A 277 9.14 -4.39 13.89
CA GLU A 277 10.14 -3.48 13.30
C GLU A 277 9.63 -2.83 12.00
N PHE A 278 8.78 -3.52 11.25
CA PHE A 278 8.27 -3.11 9.94
C PHE A 278 6.76 -2.87 9.98
N GLU A 279 6.32 -1.82 9.29
CA GLU A 279 4.92 -1.39 9.27
C GLU A 279 3.98 -2.46 8.69
N ASP A 280 4.44 -3.15 7.66
CA ASP A 280 3.66 -4.13 6.93
C ASP A 280 3.36 -5.37 7.78
N GLN A 281 4.33 -5.86 8.54
CA GLN A 281 4.17 -6.95 9.51
C GLN A 281 3.30 -6.52 10.70
N TYR A 282 3.43 -5.27 11.14
CA TYR A 282 2.56 -4.68 12.16
C TYR A 282 1.10 -4.68 11.71
N PHE A 283 0.79 -4.08 10.54
CA PHE A 283 -0.57 -4.04 10.04
C PHE A 283 -1.13 -5.43 9.78
N TYR A 284 -0.32 -6.35 9.23
CA TYR A 284 -0.74 -7.73 9.05
C TYR A 284 -1.14 -8.41 10.36
N ALA A 285 -0.34 -8.25 11.43
CA ALA A 285 -0.64 -8.83 12.74
C ALA A 285 -1.94 -8.27 13.33
N GLU A 286 -2.14 -6.95 13.27
CA GLU A 286 -3.34 -6.30 13.80
C GLU A 286 -4.60 -6.65 12.97
N LEU A 287 -4.49 -6.71 11.64
CA LEU A 287 -5.57 -7.15 10.77
C LEU A 287 -5.98 -8.60 11.05
N LYS A 288 -4.99 -9.48 11.24
CA LYS A 288 -5.25 -10.87 11.61
C LYS A 288 -5.94 -10.99 12.96
N ARG A 289 -5.53 -10.19 13.96
CA ARG A 289 -6.18 -10.13 15.29
C ARG A 289 -7.61 -9.61 15.19
N ALA A 290 -7.88 -8.67 14.29
CA ALA A 290 -9.20 -8.10 14.06
C ALA A 290 -10.13 -9.01 13.21
N GLY A 291 -9.64 -10.15 12.71
CA GLY A 291 -10.42 -11.03 11.84
C GLY A 291 -10.71 -10.43 10.46
N ALA A 292 -9.80 -9.59 9.96
CA ALA A 292 -9.93 -8.95 8.65
C ALA A 292 -9.85 -9.96 7.49
N GLU A 293 -10.36 -9.57 6.34
CA GLU A 293 -10.31 -10.38 5.12
C GLU A 293 -8.90 -10.32 4.50
N LEU A 294 -8.16 -11.42 4.58
CA LEU A 294 -6.78 -11.55 4.08
C LEU A 294 -6.69 -12.64 2.99
N PRO A 295 -5.84 -12.48 1.97
CA PRO A 295 -5.68 -13.46 0.91
C PRO A 295 -4.96 -14.72 1.38
N THR A 296 -5.15 -15.81 0.63
CA THR A 296 -4.23 -16.94 0.67
C THR A 296 -2.87 -16.53 0.11
N VAL A 297 -1.81 -17.28 0.46
CA VAL A 297 -0.46 -17.05 -0.09
C VAL A 297 -0.46 -17.11 -1.62
N GLU A 298 -1.21 -18.05 -2.21
CA GLU A 298 -1.34 -18.18 -3.67
C GLU A 298 -1.96 -16.93 -4.31
N ALA A 299 -3.06 -16.41 -3.76
CA ALA A 299 -3.67 -15.18 -4.25
C ALA A 299 -2.72 -13.98 -4.08
N ALA A 300 -1.96 -13.92 -2.99
CA ALA A 300 -0.98 -12.86 -2.77
C ALA A 300 0.21 -12.94 -3.76
N MET A 301 0.68 -14.15 -4.10
CA MET A 301 1.71 -14.37 -5.12
C MET A 301 1.24 -13.94 -6.52
N ALA A 302 -0.03 -14.19 -6.86
CA ALA A 302 -0.63 -13.71 -8.11
C ALA A 302 -0.76 -12.19 -8.14
N PHE A 303 -0.95 -11.53 -6.99
CA PHE A 303 -0.96 -10.07 -6.89
C PHE A 303 0.43 -9.46 -7.08
N ALA A 304 1.43 -9.87 -6.29
CA ALA A 304 2.76 -9.29 -6.38
C ALA A 304 3.86 -10.27 -5.97
N VAL A 305 5.02 -10.11 -6.60
CA VAL A 305 6.24 -10.85 -6.27
C VAL A 305 7.28 -9.93 -5.64
N GLU A 306 7.83 -10.40 -4.53
CA GLU A 306 9.06 -9.87 -3.92
C GLU A 306 9.95 -11.06 -3.52
N THR A 307 9.77 -11.62 -2.32
CA THR A 307 10.60 -12.72 -1.80
C THR A 307 10.20 -14.09 -2.32
N MET A 308 8.92 -14.29 -2.63
CA MET A 308 8.37 -15.53 -3.20
C MET A 308 8.07 -15.35 -4.69
N TYR A 309 8.64 -16.21 -5.53
CA TYR A 309 8.49 -16.10 -6.98
C TYR A 309 7.14 -16.65 -7.46
N TYR A 310 6.53 -15.93 -8.39
CA TYR A 310 5.39 -16.34 -9.18
C TYR A 310 5.65 -15.98 -10.64
N GLU A 311 5.19 -16.81 -11.57
CA GLU A 311 5.57 -16.70 -12.99
C GLU A 311 4.89 -15.50 -13.67
N THR A 312 3.60 -15.31 -13.40
CA THR A 312 2.78 -14.30 -14.07
C THR A 312 2.03 -13.38 -13.10
N PRO A 313 2.72 -12.69 -12.17
CA PRO A 313 2.05 -11.85 -11.19
C PRO A 313 1.53 -10.57 -11.84
N LEU A 314 0.60 -9.90 -11.16
CA LEU A 314 0.12 -8.57 -11.52
C LEU A 314 1.21 -7.49 -11.36
N GLY A 315 2.15 -7.66 -10.42
CA GLY A 315 3.25 -6.72 -10.25
C GLY A 315 4.47 -7.29 -9.53
N TYR A 316 5.50 -6.46 -9.43
CA TYR A 316 6.75 -6.77 -8.72
C TYR A 316 7.14 -5.62 -7.79
N HIS A 317 7.81 -5.96 -6.70
CA HIS A 317 8.54 -5.03 -5.84
C HIS A 317 10.00 -5.49 -5.72
N GLN A 318 10.94 -4.59 -6.01
CA GLN A 318 12.39 -4.83 -5.99
C GLN A 318 12.83 -6.18 -6.63
N PRO A 319 12.36 -6.56 -7.84
CA PRO A 319 12.64 -7.89 -8.40
C PRO A 319 14.14 -8.14 -8.64
N GLN A 320 14.93 -7.11 -8.95
CA GLN A 320 16.38 -7.25 -9.11
C GLN A 320 17.08 -7.64 -7.79
N ARG A 321 16.54 -7.23 -6.64
CA ARG A 321 17.08 -7.56 -5.31
C ARG A 321 16.70 -8.99 -4.91
N TRP A 322 15.43 -9.33 -5.05
CA TRP A 322 14.87 -10.55 -4.46
C TRP A 322 14.79 -11.73 -5.42
N GLN A 323 14.74 -11.45 -6.73
CA GLN A 323 14.57 -12.45 -7.78
C GLN A 323 15.66 -12.33 -8.86
N ALA A 324 16.89 -11.97 -8.46
CA ALA A 324 18.03 -11.76 -9.37
C ALA A 324 18.24 -12.92 -10.37
N ALA A 325 18.09 -14.17 -9.92
CA ALA A 325 18.23 -15.36 -10.74
C ALA A 325 17.09 -15.58 -11.76
N LYS A 326 15.99 -14.85 -11.64
CA LYS A 326 14.79 -14.94 -12.48
C LYS A 326 14.58 -13.72 -13.37
N MET A 327 15.49 -12.74 -13.33
CA MET A 327 15.32 -11.47 -14.04
C MET A 327 15.06 -11.62 -15.54
N ALA A 328 15.67 -12.61 -16.22
CA ALA A 328 15.40 -12.86 -17.64
C ALA A 328 13.91 -13.18 -17.89
N ASN A 329 13.34 -14.10 -17.09
CA ASN A 329 11.92 -14.47 -17.19
C ASN A 329 11.01 -13.29 -16.77
N ILE A 330 11.41 -12.55 -15.74
CA ILE A 330 10.67 -11.37 -15.26
C ILE A 330 10.64 -10.28 -16.33
N GLU A 331 11.75 -10.01 -17.01
CA GLU A 331 11.79 -9.01 -18.09
C GLU A 331 11.02 -9.43 -19.33
N GLU A 332 10.95 -10.74 -19.61
CA GLU A 332 10.11 -11.27 -20.67
C GLU A 332 8.62 -11.08 -20.31
N TRP A 333 8.22 -11.42 -19.09
CA TRP A 333 6.84 -11.28 -18.61
C TRP A 333 6.42 -9.83 -18.39
N CYS A 334 7.30 -9.01 -17.82
CA CYS A 334 7.01 -7.67 -17.32
C CYS A 334 8.18 -6.74 -17.69
N PRO A 335 8.32 -6.37 -18.98
CA PRO A 335 9.42 -5.52 -19.44
C PRO A 335 9.51 -4.17 -18.71
N GLU A 336 8.43 -3.72 -18.08
CA GLU A 336 8.32 -2.48 -17.34
C GLU A 336 9.18 -2.46 -16.07
N VAL A 337 9.64 -3.61 -15.56
CA VAL A 337 10.65 -3.66 -14.48
C VAL A 337 11.94 -2.91 -14.84
N LYS A 338 12.20 -2.65 -16.12
CA LYS A 338 13.33 -1.85 -16.61
C LYS A 338 13.18 -0.36 -16.30
N MET A 339 11.99 0.11 -15.93
CA MET A 339 11.75 1.48 -15.46
C MET A 339 12.19 1.69 -14.01
N LEU A 340 12.41 0.60 -13.27
CA LEU A 340 12.83 0.65 -11.87
C LEU A 340 14.32 0.98 -11.81
N ILE A 341 14.66 2.04 -11.09
CA ILE A 341 16.06 2.37 -10.80
C ILE A 341 16.43 1.66 -9.51
N GLY A 342 17.50 0.87 -9.55
CA GLY A 342 18.03 0.21 -8.36
C GLY A 342 18.52 1.23 -7.32
N ARG A 343 17.66 1.57 -6.33
CA ARG A 343 18.00 2.22 -5.06
C ARG A 343 16.93 1.82 -4.05
N ARG A 344 17.19 1.48 -2.79
CA ARG A 344 18.38 1.10 -2.01
C ARG A 344 17.87 0.10 -0.96
N ALA A 345 18.65 -0.92 -0.63
CA ALA A 345 18.75 -1.29 0.77
C ALA A 345 19.40 -0.09 1.48
N GLN A 346 18.63 0.67 2.25
CA GLN A 346 19.17 1.53 3.31
C GLN A 346 18.92 0.84 4.62
#